data_AF-A0A6C0IUZ6-F1
#
_entry.id   AF-A0A6C0IUZ6-F1
#
_cell.length_a   1.000
_cell.length_b   1.000
_cell.length_c   1.000
_cell.angle_alpha   90.00
_cell.angle_beta   90.00
_cell.angle_gamma   90.00
#
_symmetry.space_group_name_H-M   'P 1'
#
loop_
_entity.id
_entity.type
_entity.pdbx_description
1 polymer ?
#
loop_
_entity_poly.entity_id
_entity_poly.type
_entity_poly.pdbx_seq_one_letter_code
_entity_poly.pdbx_strand_id
1 'polypeptide(L)'
;MNNSFKPFIFKIPTGNSSVLKDKTDKSNNNVIISDVVNYPLFSLGFHSFLHRTKNAMDITKKLETKNEFYYVVNPFENKINDYEKDLDESTKEFFKMKEDDPKILSRSFYKMWEILYYFDIAKKENLTYAAIADGNGSFLQSVLKFREKYGYDMKKDKYFGVTLHPEDSKKSESGKQFINYYDKLYPDLLNIHKTYPREKAMKLKSKSDGDITQVKTISLFKKEILKNKAYADLVTADGGFDWVDENYQEQEGYQLILGEIIAALRVQQTDGTFVLKLFETFTLSTIKMIYLVSSFYKDAYICKPLFSRESNSERYLICKGFKYDQTKDKSGLNSKIEVLEDILEKLSTESYLQDILPNLDVPTDYLNMFKFINIQIANRQQIMINKIVSYIKGNNYYGDKFHEYREEQIKATQWWVDNFLTDKYDKNIIKKFDNMIEFNTQEEIQFSKKLV
;
A
#
# COMPACT_ATOMS: atom_id res chain seq x y z
N MET A 1 3.60 17.29 -25.47
CA MET A 1 4.29 16.60 -24.35
C MET A 1 4.03 15.11 -24.52
N ASN A 2 5.10 14.31 -24.70
CA ASN A 2 4.98 12.88 -24.95
C ASN A 2 4.32 12.15 -23.77
N ASN A 3 3.42 11.23 -24.12
CA ASN A 3 2.50 10.51 -23.24
C ASN A 3 3.14 9.31 -22.51
N SER A 4 4.46 9.33 -22.26
CA SER A 4 5.26 8.09 -22.09
C SER A 4 5.14 7.41 -20.73
N PHE A 5 4.88 8.14 -19.65
CA PHE A 5 4.83 7.56 -18.30
C PHE A 5 3.45 7.79 -17.68
N LYS A 6 2.76 6.70 -17.34
CA LYS A 6 1.42 6.72 -16.77
C LYS A 6 1.32 5.71 -15.63
N PRO A 7 0.86 6.11 -14.43
CA PRO A 7 0.60 5.16 -13.36
C PRO A 7 -0.53 4.21 -13.78
N PHE A 8 -0.56 3.03 -13.20
CA PHE A 8 -1.66 2.10 -13.41
C PHE A 8 -2.77 2.44 -12.42
N ILE A 9 -3.90 2.99 -12.87
CA ILE A 9 -5.04 3.34 -11.99
C ILE A 9 -6.35 2.86 -12.60
N PHE A 10 -7.10 2.05 -11.85
CA PHE A 10 -8.41 1.54 -12.25
C PHE A 10 -9.43 1.86 -11.17
N LYS A 11 -10.56 2.46 -11.54
CA LYS A 11 -11.73 2.53 -10.65
C LYS A 11 -12.36 1.16 -10.60
N ILE A 12 -12.63 0.65 -9.40
CA ILE A 12 -13.34 -0.61 -9.21
C ILE A 12 -14.78 -0.34 -8.74
N PRO A 13 -15.74 -1.22 -9.06
CA PRO A 13 -17.10 -1.07 -8.55
C PRO A 13 -17.11 -1.10 -7.01
N THR A 14 -18.09 -0.43 -6.40
CA THR A 14 -18.31 -0.55 -4.96
C THR A 14 -18.80 -1.96 -4.65
N GLY A 15 -18.15 -2.67 -3.72
CA GLY A 15 -18.62 -3.98 -3.30
C GLY A 15 -19.78 -3.94 -2.30
N ASN A 16 -20.04 -5.06 -1.64
CA ASN A 16 -21.20 -5.23 -0.77
C ASN A 16 -20.80 -5.89 0.56
N SER A 17 -21.27 -5.33 1.69
CA SER A 17 -21.06 -5.86 3.05
C SER A 17 -22.36 -6.28 3.76
N SER A 18 -23.42 -6.60 3.02
CA SER A 18 -24.68 -7.09 3.59
C SER A 18 -24.57 -8.49 4.17
N VAL A 19 -23.51 -9.24 3.82
CA VAL A 19 -23.18 -10.52 4.46
C VAL A 19 -22.64 -10.33 5.88
N LEU A 20 -22.08 -9.16 6.20
CA LEU A 20 -21.61 -8.81 7.54
C LEU A 20 -22.81 -8.42 8.42
N LYS A 21 -23.63 -9.41 8.80
CA LYS A 21 -24.77 -9.25 9.70
C LYS A 21 -24.43 -9.76 11.10
N ASP A 22 -25.34 -9.44 12.02
CA ASP A 22 -25.26 -9.61 13.47
C ASP A 22 -24.52 -10.88 13.94
N LYS A 23 -23.68 -10.72 14.96
CA LYS A 23 -22.76 -11.72 15.53
C LYS A 23 -23.47 -12.96 16.10
N THR A 24 -24.79 -12.86 16.25
CA THR A 24 -25.69 -13.91 16.76
C THR A 24 -25.87 -15.06 15.76
N ASP A 25 -25.69 -14.81 14.46
CA ASP A 25 -25.73 -15.85 13.42
C ASP A 25 -24.31 -16.34 13.07
N LYS A 26 -23.74 -17.13 13.98
CA LYS A 26 -22.40 -17.72 13.83
C LYS A 26 -22.27 -18.66 12.63
N SER A 27 -23.37 -19.10 12.02
CA SER A 27 -23.34 -19.95 10.83
C SER A 27 -22.79 -19.25 9.60
N ASN A 28 -22.81 -17.90 9.59
CA ASN A 28 -22.34 -17.07 8.49
C ASN A 28 -20.91 -16.52 8.66
N ASN A 29 -20.34 -16.56 9.88
CA ASN A 29 -18.99 -16.05 10.17
C ASN A 29 -17.91 -17.10 9.97
N ASN A 30 -17.96 -17.82 8.85
CA ASN A 30 -17.08 -18.95 8.60
C ASN A 30 -15.88 -18.57 7.74
N VAL A 31 -14.76 -19.21 8.04
CA VAL A 31 -13.60 -19.32 7.18
C VAL A 31 -13.43 -20.78 6.80
N ILE A 32 -12.92 -21.03 5.61
CA ILE A 32 -12.45 -22.37 5.23
C ILE A 32 -10.94 -22.35 5.38
N ILE A 33 -10.40 -23.23 6.23
CA ILE A 33 -8.96 -23.42 6.43
C ILE A 33 -8.58 -24.82 5.98
N SER A 34 -7.34 -24.99 5.52
CA SER A 34 -6.80 -26.26 5.03
C SER A 34 -5.29 -26.32 5.26
N ASP A 35 -4.73 -27.53 5.32
CA ASP A 35 -3.28 -27.73 5.35
C ASP A 35 -2.61 -27.50 3.98
N VAL A 36 -3.41 -27.27 2.94
CA VAL A 36 -2.95 -26.97 1.58
C VAL A 36 -3.05 -25.47 1.34
N VAL A 37 -2.01 -24.87 0.74
CA VAL A 37 -2.03 -23.44 0.37
C VAL A 37 -3.16 -23.12 -0.61
N ASN A 38 -3.77 -21.94 -0.46
CA ASN A 38 -4.83 -21.47 -1.34
C ASN A 38 -4.26 -21.01 -2.69
N TYR A 39 -4.37 -21.87 -3.70
CA TYR A 39 -3.74 -21.63 -4.99
C TYR A 39 -4.39 -20.49 -5.79
N PRO A 40 -3.60 -19.71 -6.53
CA PRO A 40 -4.10 -18.67 -7.42
C PRO A 40 -4.99 -19.25 -8.54
N LEU A 41 -6.04 -18.52 -8.91
CA LEU A 41 -7.11 -18.98 -9.79
C LEU A 41 -6.90 -18.55 -11.25
N PHE A 42 -6.97 -19.50 -12.17
CA PHE A 42 -6.99 -19.22 -13.62
C PHE A 42 -8.14 -18.30 -14.04
N SER A 43 -9.28 -18.40 -13.36
CA SER A 43 -10.43 -17.52 -13.59
C SER A 43 -10.13 -16.04 -13.30
N LEU A 44 -9.14 -15.76 -12.44
CA LEU A 44 -8.64 -14.42 -12.13
C LEU A 44 -7.40 -14.03 -12.94
N GLY A 45 -7.11 -14.76 -14.03
CA GLY A 45 -6.04 -14.43 -14.98
C GLY A 45 -4.69 -15.04 -14.64
N PHE A 46 -4.61 -15.89 -13.61
CA PHE A 46 -3.39 -16.61 -13.29
C PHE A 46 -3.03 -17.65 -14.35
N HIS A 47 -1.74 -17.91 -14.54
CA HIS A 47 -1.23 -19.13 -15.16
C HIS A 47 0.16 -19.47 -14.61
N SER A 48 0.54 -20.75 -14.63
CA SER A 48 1.78 -21.23 -14.01
C SER A 48 3.07 -20.59 -14.53
N PHE A 49 3.09 -20.08 -15.77
CA PHE A 49 4.26 -19.35 -16.29
C PHE A 49 4.55 -18.02 -15.55
N LEU A 50 3.59 -17.47 -14.80
CA LEU A 50 3.83 -16.31 -13.93
C LEU A 50 4.84 -16.68 -12.84
N HIS A 51 4.62 -17.77 -12.11
CA HIS A 51 5.55 -18.27 -11.10
C HIS A 51 6.90 -18.64 -11.71
N ARG A 52 6.91 -19.29 -12.88
CA ARG A 52 8.17 -19.58 -13.58
C ARG A 52 8.97 -18.30 -13.88
N THR A 53 8.29 -17.23 -14.27
CA THR A 53 8.93 -15.94 -14.56
C THR A 53 9.46 -15.31 -13.28
N LYS A 54 8.66 -15.27 -12.20
CA LYS A 54 9.11 -14.80 -10.88
C LYS A 54 10.34 -15.56 -10.37
N ASN A 55 10.32 -16.89 -10.44
CA ASN A 55 11.46 -17.73 -10.05
C ASN A 55 12.73 -17.45 -10.85
N ALA A 56 12.63 -16.87 -12.05
CA ALA A 56 13.82 -16.46 -12.80
C ALA A 56 14.60 -15.33 -12.09
N MET A 57 13.96 -14.56 -11.20
CA MET A 57 14.61 -13.58 -10.34
C MET A 57 15.56 -14.19 -9.31
N ASP A 58 15.50 -15.51 -9.05
CA ASP A 58 16.49 -16.17 -8.16
C ASP A 58 17.93 -16.04 -8.66
N ILE A 59 18.14 -15.65 -9.93
CA ILE A 59 19.47 -15.28 -10.43
C ILE A 59 20.08 -14.11 -9.65
N THR A 60 19.28 -13.19 -9.12
CA THR A 60 19.77 -12.03 -8.34
C THR A 60 20.38 -12.45 -7.00
N LYS A 61 19.87 -13.55 -6.41
CA LYS A 61 20.39 -14.14 -5.16
C LYS A 61 21.76 -14.80 -5.34
N LYS A 62 22.18 -15.06 -6.58
CA LYS A 62 23.44 -15.73 -6.93
C LYS A 62 24.53 -14.78 -7.38
N LEU A 63 24.27 -13.47 -7.37
CA LEU A 63 25.26 -12.45 -7.74
C LEU A 63 26.32 -12.32 -6.64
N GLU A 64 27.59 -12.17 -7.04
CA GLU A 64 28.72 -12.00 -6.11
C GLU A 64 28.69 -10.64 -5.38
N THR A 65 27.93 -9.68 -5.92
CA THR A 65 27.80 -8.34 -5.38
C THR A 65 26.46 -8.15 -4.68
N LYS A 66 26.47 -7.34 -3.62
CA LYS A 66 25.25 -6.83 -2.97
C LYS A 66 24.66 -5.63 -3.70
N ASN A 67 25.38 -5.05 -4.67
CA ASN A 67 24.87 -3.96 -5.48
C ASN A 67 23.79 -4.48 -6.43
N GLU A 68 22.60 -3.92 -6.37
CA GLU A 68 21.48 -4.28 -7.23
C GLU A 68 21.57 -3.60 -8.61
N PHE A 69 22.73 -3.70 -9.26
CA PHE A 69 23.07 -3.00 -10.52
C PHE A 69 22.04 -3.26 -11.64
N TYR A 70 21.34 -4.38 -11.58
CA TYR A 70 20.34 -4.79 -12.55
C TYR A 70 19.07 -3.94 -12.50
N TYR A 71 18.83 -3.16 -11.45
CA TYR A 71 17.72 -2.20 -11.43
C TYR A 71 17.95 -0.97 -12.31
N VAL A 72 19.11 -0.83 -12.97
CA VAL A 72 19.28 0.17 -14.02
C VAL A 72 18.20 0.03 -15.11
N VAL A 73 17.70 -1.18 -15.37
CA VAL A 73 16.65 -1.44 -16.37
C VAL A 73 15.27 -0.90 -15.97
N ASN A 74 15.07 -0.56 -14.68
CA ASN A 74 13.83 -0.01 -14.20
C ASN A 74 13.86 1.53 -14.34
N PRO A 75 12.92 2.16 -15.07
CA PRO A 75 12.96 3.60 -15.32
C PRO A 75 12.87 4.46 -14.05
N PHE A 76 12.12 4.00 -13.04
CA PHE A 76 11.88 4.77 -11.81
C PHE A 76 12.67 4.21 -10.63
N GLU A 77 13.86 4.77 -10.44
CA GLU A 77 14.74 4.53 -9.29
C GLU A 77 15.15 5.90 -8.71
N ASN A 78 15.17 6.03 -7.38
CA ASN A 78 15.43 7.33 -6.76
C ASN A 78 16.92 7.72 -6.77
N LYS A 79 17.80 6.73 -6.99
CA LYS A 79 19.23 6.90 -7.18
C LYS A 79 19.62 6.38 -8.55
N ILE A 80 20.47 7.13 -9.24
CA ILE A 80 20.99 6.76 -10.56
C ILE A 80 22.51 6.68 -10.47
N ASN A 81 23.08 5.59 -10.97
CA ASN A 81 24.53 5.39 -10.96
C ASN A 81 25.23 6.47 -11.79
N ASP A 82 26.33 7.01 -11.27
CA ASP A 82 27.16 8.05 -11.89
C ASP A 82 26.38 9.30 -12.34
N TYR A 83 25.30 9.67 -11.66
CA TYR A 83 24.49 10.85 -12.00
C TYR A 83 24.16 11.68 -10.76
N GLU A 84 24.71 12.89 -10.70
CA GLU A 84 24.61 13.76 -9.50
C GLU A 84 23.22 14.35 -9.28
N LYS A 85 22.43 14.51 -10.34
CA LYS A 85 21.08 15.12 -10.28
C LYS A 85 19.96 14.06 -10.23
N ASP A 86 20.16 13.01 -9.45
CA ASP A 86 19.13 12.01 -9.23
C ASP A 86 17.93 12.57 -8.43
N LEU A 87 16.95 11.71 -8.13
CA LEU A 87 15.75 12.15 -7.45
C LEU A 87 16.00 12.53 -5.99
N ASP A 88 16.95 11.86 -5.32
CA ASP A 88 17.29 12.20 -3.94
C ASP A 88 17.86 13.63 -3.88
N GLU A 89 18.73 14.02 -4.82
CA GLU A 89 19.25 15.39 -4.88
C GLU A 89 18.17 16.40 -5.29
N SER A 90 17.38 16.10 -6.32
CA SER A 90 16.25 16.95 -6.75
C SER A 90 15.26 17.20 -5.61
N THR A 91 15.04 16.19 -4.75
CA THR A 91 14.16 16.28 -3.60
C THR A 91 14.75 17.13 -2.49
N LYS A 92 16.06 17.02 -2.22
CA LYS A 92 16.75 17.91 -1.28
C LYS A 92 16.67 19.37 -1.72
N GLU A 93 16.92 19.65 -3.00
CA GLU A 93 16.81 21.00 -3.56
C GLU A 93 15.37 21.53 -3.43
N PHE A 94 14.38 20.73 -3.81
CA PHE A 94 12.97 21.12 -3.80
C PHE A 94 12.43 21.47 -2.41
N PHE A 95 12.81 20.68 -1.40
CA PHE A 95 12.43 20.94 0.00
C PHE A 95 13.42 21.86 0.73
N LYS A 96 14.52 22.28 0.07
CA LYS A 96 15.61 23.08 0.66
C LYS A 96 16.18 22.43 1.93
N MET A 97 16.39 21.11 1.87
CA MET A 97 16.83 20.31 3.01
C MET A 97 18.23 20.72 3.47
N LYS A 98 18.41 20.87 4.78
CA LYS A 98 19.71 21.14 5.41
C LYS A 98 20.41 19.84 5.84
N GLU A 99 21.67 19.93 6.26
CA GLU A 99 22.45 18.76 6.70
C GLU A 99 21.83 18.04 7.90
N ASP A 100 21.15 18.77 8.80
CA ASP A 100 20.49 18.24 9.99
C ASP A 100 19.06 17.74 9.72
N ASP A 101 18.52 17.96 8.53
CA ASP A 101 17.19 17.48 8.17
C ASP A 101 17.19 15.97 7.92
N PRO A 102 16.14 15.25 8.38
CA PRO A 102 16.05 13.82 8.15
C PRO A 102 15.93 13.54 6.66
N LYS A 103 16.87 12.75 6.13
CA LYS A 103 16.87 12.29 4.74
C LYS A 103 15.58 11.54 4.41
N ILE A 104 15.22 11.50 3.12
CA ILE A 104 14.14 10.65 2.63
C ILE A 104 14.42 9.20 3.02
N LEU A 105 13.48 8.58 3.73
CA LEU A 105 13.73 7.33 4.46
C LEU A 105 13.81 6.12 3.53
N SER A 106 12.97 6.10 2.50
CA SER A 106 12.97 5.05 1.49
C SER A 106 12.18 5.47 0.26
N ARG A 107 12.19 4.61 -0.77
CA ARG A 107 11.36 4.77 -1.96
C ARG A 107 9.87 4.83 -1.69
N SER A 108 9.38 4.23 -0.60
CA SER A 108 7.97 4.31 -0.22
C SER A 108 7.51 5.77 -0.03
N PHE A 109 8.42 6.71 0.27
CA PHE A 109 8.12 8.14 0.27
C PHE A 109 7.57 8.62 -1.07
N TYR A 110 8.23 8.26 -2.17
CA TYR A 110 7.86 8.69 -3.52
C TYR A 110 6.57 8.01 -3.98
N LYS A 111 6.36 6.73 -3.63
CA LYS A 111 5.07 6.04 -3.88
C LYS A 111 3.91 6.76 -3.23
N MET A 112 4.06 7.14 -1.95
CA MET A 112 3.02 7.89 -1.24
C MET A 112 2.84 9.28 -1.83
N TRP A 113 3.94 9.98 -2.19
CA TRP A 113 3.88 11.30 -2.82
C TRP A 113 3.06 11.27 -4.12
N GLU A 114 3.29 10.26 -4.95
CA GLU A 114 2.49 10.00 -6.15
C GLU A 114 1.01 9.78 -5.82
N ILE A 115 0.68 8.94 -4.83
CA ILE A 115 -0.70 8.68 -4.41
C ILE A 115 -1.40 9.95 -3.90
N LEU A 116 -0.70 10.81 -3.14
CA LEU A 116 -1.22 12.11 -2.70
C LEU A 116 -1.62 13.00 -3.88
N TYR A 117 -0.83 12.98 -4.94
CA TYR A 117 -1.09 13.70 -6.18
C TYR A 117 -2.22 13.08 -7.00
N TYR A 118 -2.23 11.75 -7.15
CA TYR A 118 -3.21 11.03 -7.96
C TYR A 118 -4.63 11.20 -7.43
N PHE A 119 -4.81 11.19 -6.12
CA PHE A 119 -6.14 11.10 -5.52
C PHE A 119 -6.58 12.34 -4.76
N ASP A 120 -5.69 13.31 -4.55
CA ASP A 120 -5.98 14.57 -3.87
C ASP A 120 -6.46 14.39 -2.41
N ILE A 121 -5.70 13.64 -1.61
CA ILE A 121 -6.16 13.07 -0.33
C ILE A 121 -5.56 13.70 0.94
N ALA A 122 -4.72 14.72 0.81
CA ALA A 122 -4.08 15.42 1.94
C ALA A 122 -4.40 16.92 2.02
N LYS A 123 -5.59 17.33 1.53
CA LYS A 123 -5.99 18.75 1.41
C LYS A 123 -6.92 19.29 2.48
N LYS A 124 -7.35 18.48 3.45
CA LYS A 124 -8.19 18.96 4.55
C LYS A 124 -7.51 20.15 5.23
N GLU A 125 -8.27 21.14 5.66
CA GLU A 125 -7.70 22.32 6.34
C GLU A 125 -6.86 21.87 7.54
N ASN A 126 -7.44 21.02 8.39
CA ASN A 126 -6.76 20.29 9.44
C ASN A 126 -6.81 18.80 9.09
N LEU A 127 -5.67 18.13 9.10
CA LEU A 127 -5.56 16.72 8.75
C LEU A 127 -5.36 15.89 10.02
N THR A 128 -6.24 14.91 10.24
CA THR A 128 -5.93 13.77 11.10
C THR A 128 -5.48 12.59 10.24
N TYR A 129 -4.24 12.16 10.42
CA TYR A 129 -3.63 11.08 9.64
C TYR A 129 -3.27 9.89 10.53
N ALA A 130 -3.50 8.66 10.06
CA ALA A 130 -3.07 7.44 10.74
C ALA A 130 -2.28 6.53 9.80
N ALA A 131 -1.00 6.30 10.12
CA ALA A 131 -0.13 5.35 9.46
C ALA A 131 -0.13 4.01 10.21
N ILE A 132 -0.57 2.95 9.52
CA ILE A 132 -0.66 1.58 10.03
C ILE A 132 0.45 0.76 9.36
N ALA A 133 1.20 0.02 10.17
CA ALA A 133 2.30 -0.83 9.74
C ALA A 133 3.39 -0.13 8.88
N ASP A 134 3.51 1.20 8.99
CA ASP A 134 4.54 2.01 8.32
C ASP A 134 5.86 1.95 9.11
N GLY A 135 6.53 0.80 9.08
CA GLY A 135 7.62 0.50 10.01
C GLY A 135 8.87 1.35 9.87
N ASN A 136 9.12 1.93 8.70
CA ASN A 136 10.20 2.91 8.53
C ASN A 136 9.72 4.36 8.60
N GLY A 137 8.41 4.62 8.56
CA GLY A 137 7.81 5.96 8.62
C GLY A 137 7.81 6.71 7.29
N SER A 138 8.03 6.05 6.14
CA SER A 138 8.19 6.74 4.85
C SER A 138 6.88 7.34 4.34
N PHE A 139 5.74 6.66 4.56
CA PHE A 139 4.44 7.21 4.19
C PHE A 139 4.11 8.41 5.09
N LEU A 140 4.33 8.27 6.39
CA LEU A 140 4.19 9.36 7.36
C LEU A 140 5.06 10.57 6.98
N GLN A 141 6.34 10.35 6.65
CA GLN A 141 7.26 11.39 6.18
C GLN A 141 6.74 12.09 4.93
N SER A 142 6.20 11.34 3.96
CA SER A 142 5.64 11.88 2.72
C SER A 142 4.45 12.80 2.96
N VAL A 143 3.49 12.37 3.79
CA VAL A 143 2.32 13.20 4.14
C VAL A 143 2.71 14.46 4.91
N LEU A 144 3.66 14.37 5.86
CA LEU A 144 4.19 15.55 6.57
C LEU A 144 4.85 16.54 5.59
N LYS A 145 5.82 16.07 4.79
CA LYS A 145 6.55 16.92 3.85
C LYS A 145 5.64 17.55 2.81
N PHE A 146 4.59 16.85 2.39
CA PHE A 146 3.58 17.38 1.50
C PHE A 146 2.87 18.59 2.13
N ARG A 147 2.44 18.44 3.38
CA ARG A 147 1.71 19.50 4.08
C ARG A 147 2.58 20.70 4.43
N GLU A 148 3.84 20.47 4.83
CA GLU A 148 4.83 21.53 5.00
C GLU A 148 5.06 22.32 3.70
N LYS A 149 5.35 21.61 2.58
CA LYS A 149 5.68 22.25 1.30
C LYS A 149 4.55 23.13 0.78
N TYR A 150 3.30 22.71 0.95
CA TYR A 150 2.13 23.43 0.46
C TYR A 150 1.48 24.36 1.49
N GLY A 151 2.18 24.64 2.59
CA GLY A 151 1.82 25.72 3.52
C GLY A 151 0.60 25.44 4.40
N TYR A 152 0.31 24.16 4.68
CA TYR A 152 -0.73 23.80 5.64
C TYR A 152 -0.26 24.05 7.08
N ASP A 153 -1.22 24.32 7.97
CA ASP A 153 -0.92 24.59 9.38
C ASP A 153 -0.68 23.28 10.15
N MET A 154 0.58 22.86 10.19
CA MET A 154 1.01 21.65 10.89
C MET A 154 0.57 21.62 12.36
N LYS A 155 0.37 22.76 13.02
CA LYS A 155 -0.03 22.79 14.45
C LYS A 155 -1.46 22.34 14.69
N LYS A 156 -2.29 22.32 13.64
CA LYS A 156 -3.69 21.85 13.71
C LYS A 156 -3.84 20.41 13.23
N ASP A 157 -2.83 19.87 12.57
CA ASP A 157 -2.82 18.49 12.13
C ASP A 157 -2.51 17.54 13.31
N LYS A 158 -2.85 16.26 13.13
CA LYS A 158 -2.51 15.18 14.07
C LYS A 158 -2.07 13.96 13.30
N TYR A 159 -0.94 13.38 13.66
CA TYR A 159 -0.37 12.22 13.00
C TYR A 159 -0.27 11.07 13.98
N PHE A 160 -0.88 9.95 13.65
CA PHE A 160 -0.84 8.72 14.44
C PHE A 160 -0.04 7.66 13.69
N GLY A 161 0.72 6.84 14.41
CA GLY A 161 1.50 5.76 13.82
C GLY A 161 1.45 4.50 14.66
N VAL A 162 1.32 3.33 14.04
CA VAL A 162 1.50 2.04 14.71
C VAL A 162 2.34 1.12 13.82
N THR A 163 3.35 0.48 14.40
CA THR A 163 4.20 -0.51 13.72
C THR A 163 4.70 -1.52 14.73
N LEU A 164 5.08 -2.71 14.27
CA LEU A 164 5.70 -3.76 15.06
C LEU A 164 6.90 -3.24 15.88
N HIS A 165 7.03 -3.77 17.10
CA HIS A 165 8.18 -3.54 17.96
C HIS A 165 9.45 -4.10 17.30
N PRO A 166 10.53 -3.32 17.20
CA PRO A 166 11.80 -3.84 16.71
C PRO A 166 12.42 -4.75 17.77
N GLU A 167 12.37 -6.07 17.57
CA GLU A 167 13.05 -7.02 18.47
C GLU A 167 14.59 -6.94 18.32
N ASP A 168 15.09 -6.48 17.16
CA ASP A 168 16.50 -6.16 16.93
C ASP A 168 16.75 -4.65 16.94
N SER A 169 17.64 -4.20 17.82
CA SER A 169 17.97 -2.77 18.05
C SER A 169 18.56 -2.02 16.84
N LYS A 170 18.96 -2.74 15.77
CA LYS A 170 19.59 -2.17 14.57
C LYS A 170 18.61 -1.70 13.49
N LYS A 171 17.34 -2.13 13.51
CA LYS A 171 16.32 -1.69 12.54
C LYS A 171 15.59 -0.47 13.11
N SER A 172 15.94 0.74 12.63
CA SER A 172 15.15 2.01 12.66
C SER A 172 15.86 3.28 13.17
N GLU A 173 17.20 3.36 13.19
CA GLU A 173 17.87 4.60 13.63
C GLU A 173 17.42 5.84 12.82
N SER A 174 17.29 5.72 11.50
CA SER A 174 16.80 6.81 10.64
C SER A 174 15.35 7.19 10.90
N GLY A 175 14.47 6.21 11.13
CA GLY A 175 13.07 6.45 11.50
C GLY A 175 12.95 7.18 12.84
N LYS A 176 13.74 6.76 13.84
CA LYS A 176 13.80 7.46 15.15
C LYS A 176 14.34 8.88 15.03
N GLN A 177 15.39 9.09 14.23
CA GLN A 177 15.92 10.43 13.95
C GLN A 177 14.86 11.33 13.33
N PHE A 178 14.12 10.82 12.35
CA PHE A 178 12.99 11.51 11.73
C PHE A 178 11.89 11.89 12.75
N ILE A 179 11.41 10.94 13.55
CA ILE A 179 10.39 11.22 14.58
C ILE A 179 10.90 12.28 15.57
N ASN A 180 12.11 12.10 16.10
CA ASN A 180 12.72 13.03 17.05
C ASN A 180 12.91 14.45 16.47
N TYR A 181 13.19 14.56 15.18
CA TYR A 181 13.32 15.86 14.50
C TYR A 181 11.98 16.60 14.49
N TYR A 182 10.89 15.93 14.08
CA TYR A 182 9.57 16.55 14.02
C TYR A 182 8.95 16.80 15.39
N ASP A 183 9.19 15.94 16.37
CA ASP A 183 8.75 16.17 17.76
C ASP A 183 9.34 17.46 18.36
N LYS A 184 10.57 17.83 17.96
CA LYS A 184 11.20 19.09 18.37
C LYS A 184 10.60 20.30 17.67
N LEU A 185 10.31 20.19 16.37
CA LEU A 185 9.76 21.30 15.58
C LEU A 185 8.28 21.54 15.86
N TYR A 186 7.51 20.47 16.04
CA TYR A 186 6.08 20.49 16.27
C TYR A 186 5.72 19.56 17.44
N PRO A 187 5.87 20.02 18.69
CA PRO A 187 5.44 19.26 19.85
C PRO A 187 3.97 18.82 19.72
N ASP A 188 3.67 17.59 20.14
CA ASP A 188 2.34 16.95 20.12
C ASP A 188 1.78 16.61 18.72
N LEU A 189 2.51 16.91 17.63
CA LEU A 189 2.10 16.56 16.27
C LEU A 189 2.03 15.04 16.06
N LEU A 190 3.10 14.34 16.47
CA LEU A 190 3.26 12.90 16.28
C LEU A 190 2.80 12.13 17.51
N ASN A 191 1.89 11.20 17.29
CA ASN A 191 1.26 10.36 18.30
C ASN A 191 1.56 8.89 17.94
N ILE A 192 2.81 8.47 18.16
CA ILE A 192 3.27 7.12 17.81
C ILE A 192 2.88 6.13 18.91
N HIS A 193 2.16 5.07 18.52
CA HIS A 193 1.73 3.99 19.39
C HIS A 193 2.93 3.35 20.07
N LYS A 194 2.90 3.33 21.41
CA LYS A 194 4.01 2.76 22.18
C LYS A 194 3.96 1.24 22.14
N THR A 195 4.97 0.63 21.57
CA THR A 195 5.11 -0.83 21.48
C THR A 195 6.11 -1.39 22.50
N TYR A 196 5.97 -2.68 22.76
CA TYR A 196 6.77 -3.43 23.72
C TYR A 196 7.20 -4.78 23.15
N PRO A 197 8.29 -5.38 23.65
CA PRO A 197 8.68 -6.74 23.24
C PRO A 197 7.51 -7.72 23.39
N ARG A 198 7.38 -8.65 22.44
CA ARG A 198 6.21 -9.56 22.34
C ARG A 198 5.89 -10.26 23.65
N GLU A 199 6.91 -10.80 24.33
CA GLU A 199 6.73 -11.49 25.63
C GLU A 199 6.04 -10.64 26.69
N LYS A 200 6.34 -9.34 26.72
CA LYS A 200 5.78 -8.37 27.66
C LYS A 200 4.39 -7.93 27.22
N ALA A 201 4.20 -7.72 25.92
CA ALA A 201 2.93 -7.34 25.34
C ALA A 201 1.86 -8.42 25.60
N MET A 202 2.18 -9.70 25.35
CA MET A 202 1.25 -10.82 25.53
C MET A 202 0.73 -10.94 26.97
N LYS A 203 1.57 -10.66 27.99
CA LYS A 203 1.20 -10.77 29.41
C LYS A 203 0.29 -9.65 29.92
N LEU A 204 0.19 -8.52 29.22
CA LEU A 204 -0.49 -7.31 29.73
C LEU A 204 -1.56 -6.81 28.77
N LYS A 205 -2.81 -6.75 29.23
CA LYS A 205 -3.97 -6.29 28.43
C LYS A 205 -3.82 -4.85 27.89
N SER A 206 -3.05 -4.01 28.58
CA SER A 206 -2.84 -2.59 28.24
C SER A 206 -1.62 -2.34 27.34
N LYS A 207 -0.87 -3.37 26.94
CA LYS A 207 0.35 -3.23 26.14
C LYS A 207 0.27 -4.07 24.87
N SER A 208 0.79 -3.55 23.79
CA SER A 208 0.87 -4.22 22.49
C SER A 208 2.31 -4.23 21.98
N ASP A 209 2.64 -5.20 21.14
CA ASP A 209 3.87 -5.28 20.36
C ASP A 209 3.76 -4.57 18.99
N GLY A 210 2.64 -3.88 18.73
CA GLY A 210 2.38 -3.21 17.45
C GLY A 210 1.90 -4.12 16.33
N ASP A 211 1.68 -5.40 16.61
CA ASP A 211 1.21 -6.38 15.65
C ASP A 211 -0.27 -6.15 15.32
N ILE A 212 -0.55 -5.63 14.13
CA ILE A 212 -1.90 -5.27 13.70
C ILE A 212 -2.75 -6.50 13.35
N THR A 213 -2.15 -7.70 13.30
CA THR A 213 -2.90 -8.96 13.18
C THR A 213 -3.64 -9.32 14.47
N GLN A 214 -3.36 -8.60 15.57
CA GLN A 214 -4.01 -8.80 16.87
C GLN A 214 -5.10 -7.75 17.10
N VAL A 215 -6.35 -8.20 17.30
CA VAL A 215 -7.51 -7.34 17.64
C VAL A 215 -7.23 -6.45 18.86
N LYS A 216 -6.42 -6.94 19.80
CA LYS A 216 -5.94 -6.19 20.96
C LYS A 216 -5.14 -4.94 20.56
N THR A 217 -4.19 -5.06 19.64
CA THR A 217 -3.37 -3.94 19.14
C THR A 217 -4.27 -2.91 18.48
N ILE A 218 -5.15 -3.34 17.58
CA ILE A 218 -6.12 -2.48 16.91
C ILE A 218 -6.96 -1.70 17.91
N SER A 219 -7.46 -2.39 18.94
CA SER A 219 -8.26 -1.79 20.01
C SER A 219 -7.49 -0.75 20.83
N LEU A 220 -6.21 -0.98 21.12
CA LEU A 220 -5.37 -0.03 21.85
C LEU A 220 -5.05 1.20 21.00
N PHE A 221 -4.69 1.00 19.74
CA PHE A 221 -4.43 2.09 18.79
C PHE A 221 -5.68 2.98 18.59
N LYS A 222 -6.86 2.37 18.39
CA LYS A 222 -8.14 3.09 18.34
C LYS A 222 -8.34 3.97 19.58
N LYS A 223 -8.09 3.44 20.78
CA LYS A 223 -8.26 4.20 22.04
C LYS A 223 -7.35 5.43 22.09
N GLU A 224 -6.14 5.36 21.55
CA GLU A 224 -5.21 6.49 21.53
C GLU A 224 -5.66 7.61 20.59
N ILE A 225 -6.16 7.26 19.41
CA ILE A 225 -6.77 8.21 18.48
C ILE A 225 -8.00 8.87 19.12
N LEU A 226 -8.86 8.08 19.79
CA LEU A 226 -10.05 8.60 20.46
C LEU A 226 -9.76 9.52 21.65
N LYS A 227 -8.65 9.33 22.39
CA LYS A 227 -8.22 10.26 23.44
C LYS A 227 -7.99 11.67 22.91
N ASN A 228 -7.62 11.78 21.64
CA ASN A 228 -7.44 13.02 20.92
C ASN A 228 -8.74 13.61 20.34
N LYS A 229 -9.90 13.00 20.65
CA LYS A 229 -11.24 13.37 20.18
C LYS A 229 -11.32 13.49 18.65
N ALA A 230 -10.60 12.62 17.95
CA ALA A 230 -10.49 12.63 16.50
C ALA A 230 -10.73 11.23 15.92
N TYR A 231 -10.95 11.20 14.62
CA TYR A 231 -10.80 10.03 13.75
C TYR A 231 -9.98 10.49 12.54
N ALA A 232 -9.39 9.55 11.81
CA ALA A 232 -8.46 9.86 10.73
C ALA A 232 -9.17 10.22 9.42
N ASP A 233 -8.87 11.40 8.88
CA ASP A 233 -9.24 11.82 7.52
C ASP A 233 -8.52 11.00 6.45
N LEU A 234 -7.27 10.63 6.73
CA LEU A 234 -6.46 9.77 5.87
C LEU A 234 -5.87 8.64 6.71
N VAL A 235 -6.12 7.39 6.31
CA VAL A 235 -5.49 6.21 6.86
C VAL A 235 -4.63 5.59 5.76
N THR A 236 -3.41 5.20 6.08
CA THR A 236 -2.57 4.41 5.17
C THR A 236 -2.09 3.14 5.86
N ALA A 237 -1.98 2.06 5.10
CA ALA A 237 -1.42 0.79 5.51
C ALA A 237 -0.38 0.35 4.46
N ASP A 238 0.91 0.39 4.83
CA ASP A 238 2.04 -0.03 3.97
C ASP A 238 2.79 -1.22 4.58
N GLY A 239 2.06 -2.10 5.26
CA GLY A 239 2.62 -3.27 5.93
C GLY A 239 3.42 -4.16 4.99
N GLY A 240 4.62 -4.50 5.45
CA GLY A 240 5.46 -5.53 4.86
C GLY A 240 5.71 -6.63 5.88
N PHE A 241 6.01 -7.82 5.38
CA PHE A 241 6.42 -8.97 6.18
C PHE A 241 7.50 -9.73 5.43
N ASP A 242 8.25 -10.56 6.15
CA ASP A 242 9.22 -11.46 5.53
C ASP A 242 8.45 -12.69 5.03
N TRP A 243 8.26 -12.80 3.71
CA TRP A 243 7.60 -13.96 3.09
C TRP A 243 8.57 -15.11 2.86
N VAL A 244 8.05 -16.33 2.88
CA VAL A 244 8.82 -17.56 2.63
C VAL A 244 9.00 -17.80 1.14
N ASP A 245 7.92 -17.67 0.37
CA ASP A 245 7.94 -17.81 -1.10
C ASP A 245 7.24 -16.63 -1.76
N GLU A 246 7.96 -15.94 -2.66
CA GLU A 246 7.43 -14.78 -3.39
C GLU A 246 6.21 -15.12 -4.27
N ASN A 247 6.05 -16.39 -4.64
CA ASN A 247 4.87 -16.87 -5.37
C ASN A 247 3.62 -16.99 -4.50
N TYR A 248 3.78 -17.05 -3.17
CA TYR A 248 2.67 -17.16 -2.22
C TYR A 248 2.53 -15.91 -1.33
N GLN A 249 3.15 -14.80 -1.73
CA GLN A 249 3.11 -13.53 -1.01
C GLN A 249 1.66 -13.01 -0.79
N GLU A 250 0.74 -13.28 -1.73
CA GLU A 250 -0.68 -12.95 -1.54
C GLU A 250 -1.27 -13.71 -0.35
N GLN A 251 -1.05 -15.02 -0.30
CA GLN A 251 -1.60 -15.94 0.69
C GLN A 251 -0.99 -15.71 2.07
N GLU A 252 0.33 -15.52 2.14
CA GLU A 252 1.05 -15.20 3.37
C GLU A 252 0.64 -13.82 3.93
N GLY A 253 0.13 -12.92 3.09
CA GLY A 253 -0.30 -11.58 3.47
C GLY A 253 -1.72 -11.47 4.02
N TYR A 254 -2.55 -12.52 3.97
CA TYR A 254 -3.97 -12.43 4.30
C TYR A 254 -4.27 -11.88 5.69
N GLN A 255 -3.57 -12.36 6.71
CA GLN A 255 -3.81 -11.95 8.09
C GLN A 255 -3.44 -10.48 8.31
N LEU A 256 -2.33 -10.04 7.72
CA LEU A 256 -1.89 -8.65 7.76
C LEU A 256 -2.89 -7.73 7.07
N ILE A 257 -3.27 -8.05 5.83
CA ILE A 257 -4.21 -7.27 5.03
C ILE A 257 -5.56 -7.12 5.76
N LEU A 258 -6.08 -8.22 6.34
CA LEU A 258 -7.32 -8.16 7.11
C LEU A 258 -7.18 -7.32 8.39
N GLY A 259 -6.06 -7.45 9.11
CA GLY A 259 -5.75 -6.64 10.29
C GLY A 259 -5.69 -5.14 9.97
N GLU A 260 -5.05 -4.77 8.85
CA GLU A 260 -4.96 -3.40 8.36
C GLU A 260 -6.33 -2.84 7.94
N ILE A 261 -7.16 -3.64 7.26
CA ILE A 261 -8.54 -3.28 6.92
C ILE A 261 -9.34 -2.98 8.19
N ILE A 262 -9.31 -3.88 9.18
CA ILE A 262 -10.05 -3.71 10.43
C ILE A 262 -9.55 -2.47 11.17
N ALA A 263 -8.24 -2.28 11.27
CA ALA A 263 -7.64 -1.13 11.91
C ALA A 263 -8.08 0.18 11.26
N ALA A 264 -8.08 0.26 9.93
CA ALA A 264 -8.58 1.43 9.21
C ALA A 264 -10.06 1.70 9.50
N LEU A 265 -10.93 0.70 9.35
CA LEU A 265 -12.37 0.85 9.62
C LEU A 265 -12.67 1.29 11.07
N ARG A 266 -11.84 0.89 12.03
CA ARG A 266 -11.98 1.27 13.45
C ARG A 266 -11.62 2.72 13.75
N VAL A 267 -10.86 3.39 12.88
CA VAL A 267 -10.28 4.72 13.14
C VAL A 267 -10.59 5.76 12.06
N GLN A 268 -11.20 5.36 10.96
CA GLN A 268 -11.54 6.24 9.83
C GLN A 268 -12.65 7.24 10.18
N GLN A 269 -12.45 8.51 9.81
CA GLN A 269 -13.44 9.58 9.87
C GLN A 269 -14.42 9.49 8.69
N THR A 270 -15.67 9.93 8.87
CA THR A 270 -16.64 10.09 7.77
C THR A 270 -16.04 10.92 6.64
N ASP A 271 -16.29 10.50 5.39
CA ASP A 271 -15.69 11.08 4.18
C ASP A 271 -14.15 10.96 4.09
N GLY A 272 -13.53 10.20 4.99
CA GLY A 272 -12.10 9.93 4.98
C GLY A 272 -11.67 8.97 3.87
N THR A 273 -10.36 8.87 3.66
CA THR A 273 -9.71 8.00 2.68
C THR A 273 -8.83 6.96 3.36
N PHE A 274 -8.86 5.74 2.82
CA PHE A 274 -7.97 4.64 3.19
C PHE A 274 -7.10 4.22 2.00
N VAL A 275 -5.79 4.10 2.20
CA VAL A 275 -4.81 3.59 1.25
C VAL A 275 -4.24 2.29 1.82
N LEU A 276 -4.38 1.19 1.11
CA LEU A 276 -3.95 -0.14 1.57
C LEU A 276 -3.01 -0.77 0.55
N LYS A 277 -1.80 -1.14 0.98
CA LYS A 277 -0.91 -1.97 0.19
C LYS A 277 -1.49 -3.37 0.01
N LEU A 278 -1.39 -3.88 -1.21
CA LEU A 278 -1.76 -5.22 -1.61
C LEU A 278 -0.63 -5.82 -2.45
N PHE A 279 -0.68 -7.14 -2.63
CA PHE A 279 0.20 -7.90 -3.50
C PHE A 279 -0.59 -8.43 -4.70
N GLU A 280 -0.42 -9.69 -5.05
CA GLU A 280 -1.31 -10.37 -5.98
C GLU A 280 -2.76 -10.45 -5.45
N THR A 281 -3.69 -10.66 -6.37
CA THR A 281 -5.15 -10.71 -6.12
C THR A 281 -5.72 -11.81 -7.02
N PHE A 282 -5.01 -12.93 -7.10
CA PHE A 282 -5.36 -14.10 -7.88
C PHE A 282 -6.21 -15.09 -7.08
N THR A 283 -6.48 -14.84 -5.81
CA THR A 283 -7.33 -15.68 -4.97
C THR A 283 -8.67 -15.02 -4.66
N LEU A 284 -9.71 -15.84 -4.49
CA LEU A 284 -11.03 -15.33 -4.12
C LEU A 284 -11.02 -14.67 -2.74
N SER A 285 -10.19 -15.13 -1.80
CA SER A 285 -10.02 -14.54 -0.48
C SER A 285 -9.65 -13.05 -0.54
N THR A 286 -8.63 -12.70 -1.32
CA THR A 286 -8.23 -11.29 -1.48
C THR A 286 -9.32 -10.48 -2.17
N ILE A 287 -9.95 -11.03 -3.21
CA ILE A 287 -11.06 -10.36 -3.92
C ILE A 287 -12.22 -10.08 -2.98
N LYS A 288 -12.60 -11.04 -2.12
CA LYS A 288 -13.64 -10.85 -1.10
C LYS A 288 -13.25 -9.79 -0.07
N MET A 289 -11.98 -9.74 0.38
CA MET A 289 -11.52 -8.68 1.28
C MET A 289 -11.67 -7.30 0.65
N ILE A 290 -11.27 -7.15 -0.63
CA ILE A 290 -11.40 -5.89 -1.37
C ILE A 290 -12.88 -5.53 -1.60
N TYR A 291 -13.70 -6.50 -1.99
CA TYR A 291 -15.14 -6.33 -2.20
C TYR A 291 -15.85 -5.87 -0.91
N LEU A 292 -15.50 -6.46 0.23
CA LEU A 292 -16.05 -6.06 1.52
C LEU A 292 -15.60 -4.65 1.90
N VAL A 293 -14.29 -4.36 1.91
CA VAL A 293 -13.79 -3.07 2.39
C VAL A 293 -14.25 -1.93 1.48
N SER A 294 -14.26 -2.11 0.15
CA SER A 294 -14.74 -1.07 -0.78
C SER A 294 -16.20 -0.69 -0.54
N SER A 295 -17.03 -1.60 -0.01
CA SER A 295 -18.43 -1.30 0.32
C SER A 295 -18.60 -0.21 1.40
N PHE A 296 -17.60 -0.03 2.27
CA PHE A 296 -17.59 0.98 3.33
C PHE A 296 -17.26 2.38 2.82
N TYR A 297 -16.87 2.53 1.56
CA TYR A 297 -16.43 3.78 0.94
C TYR A 297 -17.23 4.10 -0.32
N LYS A 298 -17.32 5.39 -0.68
CA LYS A 298 -18.06 5.87 -1.86
C LYS A 298 -17.40 5.39 -3.15
N ASP A 299 -16.09 5.53 -3.26
CA ASP A 299 -15.31 5.13 -4.42
C ASP A 299 -14.12 4.26 -4.01
N ALA A 300 -13.69 3.37 -4.91
CA ALA A 300 -12.49 2.56 -4.71
C ALA A 300 -11.67 2.44 -6.00
N TYR A 301 -10.35 2.33 -5.87
CA TYR A 301 -9.42 2.26 -6.99
C TYR A 301 -8.28 1.27 -6.72
N ILE A 302 -7.80 0.58 -7.74
CA ILE A 302 -6.50 -0.12 -7.71
C ILE A 302 -5.47 0.79 -8.38
N CYS A 303 -4.36 1.03 -7.68
CA CYS A 303 -3.27 1.91 -8.11
C CYS A 303 -1.91 1.20 -8.00
N LYS A 304 -1.12 1.16 -9.07
CA LYS A 304 0.32 0.89 -8.99
C LYS A 304 1.09 2.17 -9.35
N PRO A 305 1.65 2.89 -8.36
CA PRO A 305 2.40 4.12 -8.60
C PRO A 305 3.74 3.81 -9.31
N LEU A 306 4.34 4.78 -9.98
CA LEU A 306 5.52 4.55 -10.85
C LEU A 306 6.74 4.09 -10.05
N PHE A 307 6.88 4.56 -8.80
CA PHE A 307 7.95 4.11 -7.90
C PHE A 307 7.68 2.74 -7.25
N SER A 308 6.52 2.12 -7.52
CA SER A 308 6.33 0.68 -7.28
C SER A 308 6.85 -0.10 -8.48
N ARG A 309 8.02 -0.73 -8.32
CA ARG A 309 8.74 -1.45 -9.40
C ARG A 309 7.81 -2.36 -10.18
N GLU A 310 7.86 -2.28 -11.51
CA GLU A 310 7.06 -3.17 -12.37
C GLU A 310 7.40 -4.65 -12.16
N SER A 311 8.61 -4.98 -11.71
CA SER A 311 9.02 -6.37 -11.42
C SER A 311 8.36 -6.98 -10.18
N ASN A 312 7.68 -6.21 -9.33
CA ASN A 312 7.06 -6.71 -8.10
C ASN A 312 5.51 -6.71 -8.16
N SER A 313 4.92 -7.45 -7.23
CA SER A 313 3.46 -7.59 -7.11
C SER A 313 2.77 -6.42 -6.39
N GLU A 314 3.54 -5.46 -5.87
CA GLU A 314 3.01 -4.40 -5.01
C GLU A 314 2.07 -3.48 -5.79
N ARG A 315 0.93 -3.21 -5.19
CA ARG A 315 -0.07 -2.23 -5.64
C ARG A 315 -0.87 -1.74 -4.43
N TYR A 316 -1.76 -0.79 -4.65
CA TYR A 316 -2.49 -0.12 -3.59
C TYR A 316 -3.99 -0.09 -3.91
N LEU A 317 -4.81 -0.44 -2.93
CA LEU A 317 -6.24 -0.15 -2.92
C LEU A 317 -6.47 1.23 -2.29
N ILE A 318 -7.16 2.10 -3.01
CA ILE A 318 -7.49 3.46 -2.57
C ILE A 318 -9.00 3.55 -2.39
N CYS A 319 -9.46 3.66 -1.16
CA CYS A 319 -10.87 3.72 -0.78
C CYS A 319 -11.21 5.14 -0.31
N LYS A 320 -12.08 5.86 -1.03
CA LYS A 320 -12.41 7.27 -0.78
C LYS A 320 -13.84 7.45 -0.28
N GLY A 321 -14.00 8.33 0.70
CA GLY A 321 -15.30 8.75 1.18
C GLY A 321 -15.94 7.70 2.07
N PHE A 322 -15.36 7.44 3.24
CA PHE A 322 -15.92 6.52 4.22
C PHE A 322 -17.38 6.88 4.56
N LYS A 323 -18.28 5.91 4.46
CA LYS A 323 -19.74 6.13 4.48
C LYS A 323 -20.34 6.24 5.88
N TYR A 324 -19.61 5.81 6.90
CA TYR A 324 -20.14 5.68 8.25
C TYR A 324 -19.65 6.79 9.17
N ASP A 325 -20.55 7.27 10.03
CA ASP A 325 -20.21 8.08 11.19
C ASP A 325 -19.95 7.17 12.39
N GLN A 326 -18.74 7.23 12.94
CA GLN A 326 -18.30 6.37 14.05
C GLN A 326 -19.14 6.53 15.33
N THR A 327 -19.89 7.62 15.45
CA THR A 327 -20.79 7.89 16.58
C THR A 327 -22.24 7.55 16.27
N LYS A 328 -22.78 8.04 15.14
CA LYS A 328 -24.19 7.85 14.77
C LYS A 328 -24.48 6.43 14.31
N ASP A 329 -23.56 5.84 13.55
CA ASP A 329 -23.70 4.48 13.01
C ASP A 329 -22.99 3.43 13.87
N LYS A 330 -22.58 3.79 15.09
CA LYS A 330 -21.73 2.98 15.98
C LYS A 330 -22.18 1.53 16.09
N SER A 331 -23.47 1.29 16.28
CA SER A 331 -23.99 -0.08 16.47
C SER A 331 -23.82 -0.92 15.21
N GLY A 332 -24.30 -0.43 14.05
CA GLY A 332 -24.22 -1.16 12.78
C GLY A 332 -22.80 -1.27 12.23
N LEU A 333 -21.95 -0.26 12.45
CA LEU A 333 -20.53 -0.33 12.08
C LEU A 333 -19.79 -1.33 12.97
N ASN A 334 -20.01 -1.29 14.28
CA ASN A 334 -19.35 -2.21 15.20
C ASN A 334 -19.73 -3.66 14.92
N SER A 335 -21.02 -3.97 14.68
CA SER A 335 -21.44 -5.34 14.38
C SER A 335 -20.72 -5.89 13.14
N LYS A 336 -20.58 -5.07 12.09
CA LYS A 336 -19.85 -5.46 10.87
C LYS A 336 -18.37 -5.70 11.13
N ILE A 337 -17.70 -4.78 11.83
CA ILE A 337 -16.27 -4.90 12.10
C ILE A 337 -15.99 -6.08 13.04
N GLU A 338 -16.87 -6.34 14.00
CA GLU A 338 -16.73 -7.47 14.92
C GLU A 338 -16.80 -8.84 14.23
N VAL A 339 -17.51 -8.96 13.10
CA VAL A 339 -17.46 -10.16 12.25
C VAL A 339 -16.07 -10.32 11.62
N LEU A 340 -15.49 -9.22 11.14
CA LEU A 340 -14.13 -9.25 10.57
C LEU A 340 -13.07 -9.55 11.64
N GLU A 341 -13.23 -9.04 12.86
CA GLU A 341 -12.38 -9.35 14.00
C GLU A 341 -12.44 -10.85 14.38
N ASP A 342 -13.64 -11.45 14.39
CA ASP A 342 -13.81 -12.89 14.60
C ASP A 342 -13.14 -13.74 13.50
N ILE A 343 -13.21 -13.29 12.24
CA ILE A 343 -12.47 -13.91 11.13
C ILE A 343 -10.97 -13.79 11.37
N LEU A 344 -10.46 -12.60 11.72
CA LEU A 344 -9.03 -12.37 11.96
C LEU A 344 -8.49 -13.27 13.09
N GLU A 345 -9.25 -13.44 14.17
CA GLU A 345 -8.90 -14.35 15.26
C GLU A 345 -8.79 -15.81 14.78
N LYS A 346 -9.69 -16.25 13.90
CA LYS A 346 -9.64 -17.60 13.29
C LYS A 346 -8.47 -17.80 12.32
N LEU A 347 -7.88 -16.73 11.79
CA LEU A 347 -6.67 -16.80 10.96
C LEU A 347 -5.38 -16.97 11.76
N SER A 348 -5.45 -16.91 13.10
CA SER A 348 -4.30 -17.16 13.98
C SER A 348 -4.05 -18.66 14.15
N THR A 349 -3.71 -19.34 13.04
CA THR A 349 -3.52 -20.80 12.95
C THR A 349 -2.33 -21.13 12.03
N GLU A 350 -1.84 -22.37 12.11
CA GLU A 350 -0.80 -22.90 11.20
C GLU A 350 -1.37 -23.34 9.84
N SER A 351 -2.69 -23.44 9.71
CA SER A 351 -3.38 -23.79 8.45
C SER A 351 -3.56 -22.59 7.51
N TYR A 352 -3.73 -22.85 6.22
CA TYR A 352 -3.94 -21.85 5.19
C TYR A 352 -5.42 -21.52 4.96
N LEU A 353 -5.73 -20.23 4.86
CA LEU A 353 -7.05 -19.71 4.50
C LEU A 353 -7.41 -20.01 3.04
N GLN A 354 -8.46 -20.80 2.81
CA GLN A 354 -9.03 -21.10 1.50
C GLN A 354 -10.10 -20.09 1.08
N ASP A 355 -10.94 -19.67 2.02
CA ASP A 355 -12.03 -18.73 1.73
C ASP A 355 -12.47 -17.98 2.99
N ILE A 356 -12.81 -16.70 2.84
CA ILE A 356 -13.49 -15.89 3.86
C ILE A 356 -14.96 -15.75 3.47
N LEU A 357 -15.87 -15.96 4.42
CA LEU A 357 -17.31 -15.84 4.18
C LEU A 357 -17.75 -16.62 2.92
N PRO A 358 -17.77 -17.96 2.95
CA PRO A 358 -18.11 -18.79 1.78
C PRO A 358 -19.45 -18.42 1.12
N ASN A 359 -20.40 -17.90 1.91
CA ASN A 359 -21.71 -17.46 1.44
C ASN A 359 -21.71 -16.07 0.76
N LEU A 360 -20.55 -15.41 0.67
CA LEU A 360 -20.40 -14.14 -0.04
C LEU A 360 -20.19 -14.40 -1.53
N ASP A 361 -21.24 -14.19 -2.32
CA ASP A 361 -21.14 -14.20 -3.77
C ASP A 361 -20.57 -12.87 -4.28
N VAL A 362 -19.48 -12.97 -5.06
CA VAL A 362 -18.89 -11.82 -5.75
C VAL A 362 -19.45 -11.79 -7.18
N PRO A 363 -20.04 -10.65 -7.62
CA PRO A 363 -20.59 -10.54 -8.97
C PRO A 363 -19.56 -10.83 -10.06
N THR A 364 -19.99 -11.49 -11.14
CA THR A 364 -19.12 -11.86 -12.27
C THR A 364 -18.42 -10.66 -12.88
N ASP A 365 -19.08 -9.52 -13.03
CA ASP A 365 -18.47 -8.29 -13.57
C ASP A 365 -17.32 -7.80 -12.67
N TYR A 366 -17.44 -7.97 -11.35
CA TYR A 366 -16.37 -7.64 -10.41
C TYR A 366 -15.17 -8.59 -10.58
N LEU A 367 -15.43 -9.89 -10.76
CA LEU A 367 -14.38 -10.89 -11.04
C LEU A 367 -13.69 -10.62 -12.39
N ASN A 368 -14.44 -10.24 -13.41
CA ASN A 368 -13.91 -9.92 -14.74
C ASN A 368 -13.02 -8.67 -14.71
N MET A 369 -13.42 -7.62 -13.98
CA MET A 369 -12.59 -6.44 -13.73
C MET A 369 -11.25 -6.82 -13.09
N PHE A 370 -11.26 -7.66 -12.06
CA PHE A 370 -10.00 -8.10 -11.41
C PHE A 370 -9.18 -9.03 -12.30
N LYS A 371 -9.80 -9.90 -13.08
CA LYS A 371 -9.12 -10.69 -14.11
C LYS A 371 -8.37 -9.80 -15.09
N PHE A 372 -9.02 -8.73 -15.57
CA PHE A 372 -8.39 -7.76 -16.47
C PHE A 372 -7.20 -7.06 -15.80
N ILE A 373 -7.41 -6.48 -14.61
CA ILE A 373 -6.38 -5.79 -13.83
C ILE A 373 -5.17 -6.71 -13.59
N ASN A 374 -5.41 -7.96 -13.19
CA ASN A 374 -4.36 -8.93 -12.93
C ASN A 374 -3.54 -9.25 -14.17
N ILE A 375 -4.19 -9.50 -15.32
CA ILE A 375 -3.49 -9.79 -16.58
C ILE A 375 -2.60 -8.60 -16.98
N GLN A 376 -3.10 -7.37 -16.86
CA GLN A 376 -2.33 -6.18 -17.22
C GLN A 376 -1.08 -6.00 -16.35
N ILE A 377 -1.22 -6.13 -15.02
CA ILE A 377 -0.09 -6.01 -14.09
C ILE A 377 0.90 -7.16 -14.28
N ALA A 378 0.41 -8.40 -14.37
CA ALA A 378 1.25 -9.58 -14.53
C ALA A 378 2.06 -9.53 -15.84
N ASN A 379 1.48 -9.06 -16.93
CA ASN A 379 2.20 -8.90 -18.20
C ASN A 379 3.35 -7.89 -18.08
N ARG A 380 3.11 -6.72 -17.47
CA ARG A 380 4.16 -5.71 -17.21
C ARG A 380 5.27 -6.27 -16.32
N GLN A 381 4.89 -7.03 -15.30
CA GLN A 381 5.83 -7.70 -14.41
C GLN A 381 6.71 -8.71 -15.15
N GLN A 382 6.13 -9.57 -15.98
CA GLN A 382 6.90 -10.53 -16.77
C GLN A 382 7.87 -9.84 -17.73
N ILE A 383 7.43 -8.78 -18.42
CA ILE A 383 8.30 -8.00 -19.31
C ILE A 383 9.49 -7.42 -18.52
N MET A 384 9.24 -6.82 -17.36
CA MET A 384 10.29 -6.21 -16.55
C MET A 384 11.27 -7.26 -15.99
N ILE A 385 10.76 -8.37 -15.45
CA ILE A 385 11.60 -9.48 -14.96
C ILE A 385 12.47 -10.05 -16.10
N ASN A 386 11.90 -10.27 -17.28
CA ASN A 386 12.66 -10.77 -18.42
C ASN A 386 13.76 -9.79 -18.88
N LYS A 387 13.50 -8.47 -18.81
CA LYS A 387 14.52 -7.44 -19.06
C LYS A 387 15.66 -7.53 -18.03
N ILE A 388 15.34 -7.63 -16.74
CA ILE A 388 16.31 -7.81 -15.66
C ILE A 388 17.18 -9.06 -15.90
N VAL A 389 16.53 -10.21 -16.12
CA VAL A 389 17.22 -11.49 -16.33
C VAL A 389 18.12 -11.44 -17.57
N SER A 390 17.65 -10.84 -18.66
CA SER A 390 18.42 -10.69 -19.89
C SER A 390 19.64 -9.79 -19.69
N TYR A 391 19.48 -8.70 -18.94
CA TYR A 391 20.58 -7.79 -18.62
C TYR A 391 21.65 -8.46 -17.75
N ILE A 392 21.23 -9.21 -16.72
CA ILE A 392 22.15 -9.99 -15.88
C ILE A 392 22.93 -11.01 -16.72
N LYS A 393 22.23 -11.80 -17.55
CA LYS A 393 22.89 -12.82 -18.39
C LYS A 393 23.80 -12.24 -19.47
N GLY A 394 23.58 -10.98 -19.85
CA GLY A 394 24.38 -10.30 -20.86
C GLY A 394 25.84 -10.07 -20.45
N ASN A 395 26.16 -10.09 -19.15
CA ASN A 395 27.51 -9.85 -18.61
C ASN A 395 28.20 -8.56 -19.09
N ASN A 396 27.45 -7.60 -19.63
CA ASN A 396 27.92 -6.31 -20.10
C ASN A 396 27.25 -5.19 -19.30
N TYR A 397 27.72 -5.01 -18.06
CA TYR A 397 27.07 -4.16 -17.05
C TYR A 397 27.42 -2.67 -17.14
N TYR A 398 28.29 -2.30 -18.08
CA TYR A 398 28.73 -0.93 -18.35
C TYR A 398 28.93 -0.68 -19.85
N GLY A 399 28.12 -1.33 -20.68
CA GLY A 399 28.13 -1.14 -22.14
C GLY A 399 26.95 -0.32 -22.64
N ASP A 400 26.68 -0.39 -23.95
CA ASP A 400 25.61 0.38 -24.60
C ASP A 400 24.26 0.24 -23.90
N LYS A 401 23.90 -0.98 -23.46
CA LYS A 401 22.65 -1.22 -22.73
C LYS A 401 22.60 -0.54 -21.36
N PHE A 402 23.71 -0.49 -20.64
CA PHE A 402 23.78 0.26 -19.38
C PHE A 402 23.50 1.74 -19.63
N HIS A 403 24.17 2.34 -20.61
CA HIS A 403 23.99 3.75 -20.95
C HIS A 403 22.58 4.04 -21.48
N GLU A 404 22.00 3.16 -22.30
CA GLU A 404 20.62 3.27 -22.79
C GLU A 404 19.61 3.30 -21.63
N TYR A 405 19.71 2.34 -20.70
CA TYR A 405 18.81 2.28 -19.54
C TYR A 405 19.04 3.44 -18.57
N ARG A 406 20.30 3.85 -18.34
CA ARG A 406 20.60 5.01 -17.51
C ARG A 406 20.00 6.30 -18.10
N GLU A 407 20.08 6.49 -19.42
CA GLU A 407 19.42 7.62 -20.09
C GLU A 407 17.89 7.55 -19.97
N GLU A 408 17.30 6.36 -19.98
CA GLU A 408 15.87 6.17 -19.69
C GLU A 408 15.54 6.59 -18.25
N GLN A 409 16.36 6.21 -17.26
CA GLN A 409 16.19 6.63 -15.86
C GLN A 409 16.30 8.14 -15.67
N ILE A 410 17.26 8.79 -16.34
CA ILE A 410 17.43 10.25 -16.29
C ILE A 410 16.18 10.94 -16.86
N LYS A 411 15.68 10.48 -18.02
CA LYS A 411 14.47 11.02 -18.64
C LYS A 411 13.22 10.81 -17.78
N ALA A 412 13.06 9.61 -17.20
CA ALA A 412 11.96 9.29 -16.30
C ALA A 412 12.01 10.14 -15.03
N THR A 413 13.19 10.35 -14.46
CA THR A 413 13.40 11.20 -13.27
C THR A 413 13.09 12.65 -13.57
N GLN A 414 13.59 13.22 -14.67
CA GLN A 414 13.29 14.60 -15.05
C GLN A 414 11.77 14.78 -15.27
N TRP A 415 11.13 13.85 -15.99
CA TRP A 415 9.70 13.88 -16.17
C TRP A 415 8.95 13.81 -14.83
N TRP A 416 9.40 12.97 -13.89
CA TRP A 416 8.78 12.87 -12.59
C TRP A 416 8.92 14.17 -11.79
N VAL A 417 10.13 14.75 -11.73
CA VAL A 417 10.39 16.03 -11.07
C VAL A 417 9.48 17.13 -11.62
N ASP A 418 9.39 17.26 -12.94
CA ASP A 418 8.57 18.28 -13.60
C ASP A 418 7.08 18.17 -13.28
N ASN A 419 6.60 16.97 -12.93
CA ASN A 419 5.17 16.69 -12.68
C ASN A 419 4.83 16.65 -11.18
N PHE A 420 5.74 16.23 -10.31
CA PHE A 420 5.45 15.97 -8.89
C PHE A 420 6.19 16.88 -7.91
N LEU A 421 7.31 17.51 -8.31
CA LEU A 421 8.04 18.48 -7.47
C LEU A 421 7.68 19.92 -7.89
N THR A 422 6.39 20.22 -7.82
CA THR A 422 5.85 21.52 -8.24
C THR A 422 5.71 22.50 -7.08
N ASP A 423 6.00 23.79 -7.30
CA ASP A 423 5.89 24.82 -6.25
C ASP A 423 4.45 25.10 -5.82
N LYS A 424 3.50 24.90 -6.72
CA LYS A 424 2.07 24.97 -6.43
C LYS A 424 1.48 23.63 -6.76
N TYR A 425 0.66 23.12 -5.85
CA TYR A 425 -0.07 21.89 -6.07
C TYR A 425 -0.95 21.99 -7.32
N ASP A 426 -0.50 21.39 -8.42
CA ASP A 426 -1.10 21.56 -9.74
C ASP A 426 -2.34 20.67 -9.91
N LYS A 427 -3.51 21.28 -10.08
CA LYS A 427 -4.76 20.55 -10.34
C LYS A 427 -4.83 19.98 -11.77
N ASN A 428 -3.99 20.44 -12.70
CA ASN A 428 -4.01 19.95 -14.06
C ASN A 428 -3.48 18.52 -14.17
N ILE A 429 -2.55 18.13 -13.31
CA ILE A 429 -2.07 16.75 -13.27
C ILE A 429 -3.18 15.78 -12.83
N ILE A 430 -4.02 16.19 -11.87
CA ILE A 430 -5.20 15.43 -11.42
C ILE A 430 -6.13 15.14 -12.60
N LYS A 431 -6.47 16.16 -13.39
CA LYS A 431 -7.33 16.00 -14.58
C LYS A 431 -6.76 15.02 -15.60
N LYS A 432 -5.43 14.94 -15.75
CA LYS A 432 -4.81 13.95 -16.63
C LYS A 432 -5.05 12.52 -16.13
N PHE A 433 -5.05 12.31 -14.81
CA PHE A 433 -5.35 11.01 -14.22
C PHE A 433 -6.84 10.65 -14.31
N ASP A 434 -7.75 11.62 -14.18
CA ASP A 434 -9.19 11.38 -14.39
C ASP A 434 -9.46 10.83 -15.80
N ASN A 435 -8.92 11.48 -16.83
CA ASN A 435 -9.04 11.02 -18.23
C ASN A 435 -8.44 9.60 -18.42
N MET A 436 -7.37 9.29 -17.70
CA MET A 436 -6.74 7.97 -17.76
C MET A 436 -7.61 6.89 -17.10
N ILE A 437 -8.23 7.21 -15.96
CA ILE A 437 -9.17 6.31 -15.27
C ILE A 437 -10.36 6.02 -16.19
N GLU A 438 -10.90 7.03 -16.86
CA GLU A 438 -11.97 6.87 -17.84
C GLU A 438 -11.55 5.94 -19.00
N PHE A 439 -10.37 6.18 -19.58
CA PHE A 439 -9.83 5.34 -20.66
C PHE A 439 -9.67 3.88 -20.22
N ASN A 440 -9.03 3.64 -19.08
CA ASN A 440 -8.82 2.31 -18.52
C ASN A 440 -10.15 1.58 -18.25
N THR A 441 -11.17 2.31 -17.80
CA THR A 441 -12.53 1.77 -17.62
C THR A 441 -13.14 1.33 -18.96
N GLN A 442 -12.94 2.10 -20.04
CA GLN A 442 -13.42 1.70 -21.37
C GLN A 442 -12.70 0.45 -21.90
N GLU A 443 -11.38 0.33 -21.69
CA GLU A 443 -10.63 -0.87 -22.07
C GLU A 443 -11.12 -2.11 -21.34
N GLU A 444 -11.39 -2.00 -20.04
CA GLU A 444 -11.94 -3.11 -19.27
C GLU A 444 -13.33 -3.51 -19.77
N ILE A 445 -14.23 -2.55 -20.01
CA ILE A 445 -15.58 -2.84 -20.54
C ILE A 445 -15.48 -3.58 -21.88
N GLN A 446 -14.55 -3.18 -22.74
CA GLN A 446 -14.32 -3.87 -24.02
C GLN A 446 -13.76 -5.28 -23.84
N PHE A 447 -12.89 -5.49 -22.85
CA PHE A 447 -12.38 -6.81 -22.51
C PHE A 447 -13.49 -7.71 -21.96
N SER A 448 -14.29 -7.23 -21.02
CA SER A 448 -15.38 -7.99 -20.39
C SER A 448 -16.47 -8.38 -21.39
N LYS A 449 -16.75 -7.54 -22.39
CA LYS A 449 -17.64 -7.89 -23.52
C LYS A 449 -17.15 -9.06 -24.39
N LYS A 450 -15.85 -9.38 -24.36
CA LYS A 450 -15.26 -10.52 -25.11
C LYS A 450 -15.24 -11.81 -24.30
N LEU A 451 -15.56 -11.75 -23.00
CA LEU A 451 -15.63 -12.92 -22.11
C LEU A 451 -17.03 -13.56 -22.09
N VAL A 452 -18.06 -12.80 -22.46
CA VAL A 452 -19.44 -13.25 -22.71
C VAL A 452 -19.56 -13.70 -24.15
#